data_AF-A0A935XB50-F1
#
_entry.id   AF-A0A935XB50-F1
#
_cell.length_a   1.000
_cell.length_b   1.000
_cell.length_c   1.000
_cell.angle_alpha   90.00
_cell.angle_beta   90.00
_cell.angle_gamma   90.00
#
_symmetry.space_group_name_H-M   'P 1'
#
loop_
_entity.id
_entity.type
_entity.pdbx_description
1 polymer ?
#
loop_
_entity_poly.entity_id
_entity_poly.type
_entity_poly.pdbx_seq_one_letter_code
_entity_poly.pdbx_strand_id
1 'polypeptide(L)'
;MRNEAIEIGGPSDVSMRTLVDLLERAMGITVKRKTVPMAVLRFVPPLLRPFNEVVARMMSFGAFAAGSDASFPQWRTAAERFGVTPRSVEAFIAERFGGT
;
A
#
# COMPACT_ATOMS: atom_id res chain seq x y z
N MET A 1 -29.85 6.30 4.79
CA MET A 1 -28.50 5.68 4.79
C MET A 1 -28.16 5.30 6.21
N ARG A 2 -27.94 4.01 6.50
CA ARG A 2 -27.41 3.57 7.79
C ARG A 2 -25.89 3.75 7.77
N ASN A 3 -25.30 4.18 8.89
CA ASN A 3 -23.85 4.27 9.04
C ASN A 3 -23.31 2.84 9.19
N GLU A 4 -22.84 2.27 8.07
CA GLU A 4 -22.25 0.94 8.01
C GLU A 4 -20.81 1.08 7.50
N ALA A 5 -19.87 0.33 8.09
CA ALA A 5 -18.51 0.25 7.57
C ALA A 5 -18.53 -0.52 6.25
N ILE A 6 -18.04 0.10 5.17
CA ILE A 6 -17.96 -0.51 3.85
C ILE A 6 -16.49 -0.79 3.58
N GLU A 7 -16.17 -2.04 3.28
CA GLU A 7 -14.84 -2.42 2.82
C GLU A 7 -14.65 -1.93 1.38
N ILE A 8 -13.63 -1.09 1.18
CA ILE A 8 -13.28 -0.54 -0.13
C ILE A 8 -11.95 -1.18 -0.54
N GLY A 9 -12.00 -1.95 -1.63
CA GLY A 9 -10.84 -2.59 -2.24
C GLY A 9 -10.80 -2.39 -3.75
N GLY A 10 -9.75 -2.91 -4.39
CA GLY A 10 -9.58 -2.90 -5.83
C GLY A 10 -9.53 -4.30 -6.42
N PRO A 11 -9.52 -4.42 -7.77
CA PRO A 11 -9.50 -5.71 -8.45
C PRO A 11 -8.15 -6.44 -8.40
N SER A 12 -7.09 -5.78 -7.93
CA SER A 12 -5.73 -6.34 -7.87
C SER A 12 -5.32 -6.62 -6.42
N ASP A 13 -5.09 -7.88 -6.09
CA ASP A 13 -4.37 -8.27 -4.87
C ASP A 13 -2.87 -8.24 -5.16
N VAL A 14 -2.19 -7.20 -4.69
CA VAL A 14 -0.77 -6.95 -4.96
C VAL A 14 0.05 -6.98 -3.69
N SER A 15 1.11 -7.80 -3.71
CA SER A 15 2.13 -7.75 -2.66
C SER A 15 2.94 -6.46 -2.75
N MET A 16 3.53 -6.04 -1.63
CA MET A 16 4.44 -4.88 -1.60
C MET A 16 5.63 -5.03 -2.56
N ARG A 17 6.09 -6.27 -2.79
CA ARG A 17 7.18 -6.54 -3.75
C ARG A 17 6.72 -6.29 -5.19
N THR A 18 5.55 -6.81 -5.54
CA THR A 18 4.93 -6.62 -6.86
C THR A 18 4.65 -5.14 -7.13
N LEU A 19 4.20 -4.39 -6.13
CA LEU A 19 3.99 -2.95 -6.25
C LEU A 19 5.31 -2.20 -6.56
N VAL A 20 6.40 -2.55 -5.88
CA VAL A 20 7.73 -1.98 -6.16
C VAL A 20 8.19 -2.34 -7.57
N ASP A 21 8.00 -3.59 -8.01
CA ASP A 21 8.31 -4.01 -9.39
C ASP A 21 7.56 -3.17 -10.44
N LEU A 22 6.26 -2.91 -10.23
CA LEU A 22 5.44 -2.10 -11.12
C LEU A 22 5.94 -0.64 -11.18
N LEU A 23 6.29 -0.08 -10.03
CA LEU A 23 6.79 1.29 -9.91
C LEU A 23 8.18 1.46 -10.54
N GLU A 24 9.09 0.51 -10.34
CA GLU A 24 10.42 0.52 -10.97
C GLU A 24 10.31 0.49 -12.49
N ARG A 25 9.43 -0.37 -13.02
CA ARG A 25 9.18 -0.46 -14.47
C ARG A 25 8.57 0.82 -15.03
N ALA A 26 7.59 1.40 -14.33
CA ALA A 26 6.91 2.60 -14.81
C ALA A 26 7.79 3.85 -14.76
N MET A 27 8.67 3.97 -13.76
CA MET A 27 9.56 5.13 -13.60
C MET A 27 10.95 4.96 -14.23
N GLY A 28 11.28 3.77 -14.74
CA GLY A 28 12.61 3.48 -15.29
C GLY A 28 13.75 3.54 -14.27
N ILE A 29 13.44 3.42 -12.97
CA ILE A 29 14.44 3.45 -11.89
C ILE A 29 14.66 2.06 -11.31
N THR A 30 15.88 1.75 -10.88
CA THR A 30 16.18 0.55 -10.11
C THR A 30 16.36 0.92 -8.64
N VAL A 31 15.54 0.36 -7.75
CA VAL A 31 15.60 0.68 -6.32
C VAL A 31 16.28 -0.47 -5.57
N LYS A 32 17.22 -0.13 -4.69
CA LYS A 32 17.86 -1.12 -3.82
C LYS A 32 16.87 -1.60 -2.76
N ARG A 33 16.41 -2.84 -2.89
CA ARG A 33 15.50 -3.47 -1.93
C ARG A 33 16.29 -3.97 -0.72
N LYS A 34 15.82 -3.62 0.48
CA LYS A 34 16.35 -4.15 1.74
C LYS A 34 15.20 -4.64 2.59
N THR A 35 15.34 -5.85 3.13
CA THR A 35 14.40 -6.37 4.12
C THR A 35 14.71 -5.75 5.47
N VAL A 36 13.72 -5.08 6.06
CA VAL A 36 13.81 -4.56 7.42
C VAL A 36 13.13 -5.56 8.35
N PRO A 37 13.81 -6.11 9.36
CA PRO A 37 13.19 -7.03 10.31
C PRO A 37 12.08 -6.35 11.11
N MET A 38 11.03 -7.12 11.45
CA MET A 38 9.89 -6.61 12.23
C MET A 38 10.29 -6.02 13.59
N ALA A 39 11.32 -6.59 14.24
CA ALA A 39 11.83 -6.04 15.49
C ALA A 39 12.35 -4.60 15.32
N VAL A 40 13.06 -4.33 14.22
CA VAL A 40 13.56 -2.98 13.91
C VAL A 40 12.39 -2.02 13.71
N LEU A 41 11.38 -2.42 12.93
CA LEU A 41 10.20 -1.60 12.68
C LEU A 41 9.38 -1.31 13.95
N ARG A 42 9.45 -2.17 14.97
CA ARG A 42 8.69 -1.99 16.23
C ARG A 42 9.44 -1.17 17.29
N PHE A 43 10.75 -1.38 17.42
CA PHE A 43 11.52 -0.77 18.52
C PHE A 43 12.22 0.54 18.16
N VAL A 44 12.56 0.76 16.89
CA VAL A 44 13.26 1.97 16.45
C VAL A 44 12.38 3.23 16.40
N PRO A 45 11.08 3.18 16.02
CA PRO A 45 10.25 4.39 15.95
C PRO A 45 10.23 5.26 17.23
N PRO A 46 10.04 4.72 18.45
CA PRO A 46 10.02 5.55 19.66
C PRO A 46 11.36 6.24 19.93
N LEU A 47 12.49 5.64 19.52
CA LEU A 47 13.83 6.24 19.61
C LEU A 47 14.04 7.34 18.56
N LEU A 48 13.50 7.17 17.34
CA LEU A 48 13.63 8.14 16.26
C LEU A 48 12.65 9.31 16.37
N ARG A 49 11.51 9.11 17.03
CA ARG A 49 10.44 10.11 17.15
C ARG A 49 10.92 11.52 17.56
N PRO A 50 11.81 11.72 18.55
CA PRO A 50 12.28 13.06 18.92
C PRO A 50 13.15 13.74 17.86
N PHE A 51 13.77 12.98 16.93
CA PHE A 51 14.66 13.52 15.91
C PHE A 51 13.99 13.62 14.54
N ASN A 52 13.11 12.67 14.21
CA ASN A 52 12.39 12.62 12.94
C ASN A 52 11.06 11.88 13.09
N GLU A 53 9.99 12.63 13.31
CA GLU A 53 8.65 12.07 13.47
C GLU A 53 8.11 11.44 12.19
N VAL A 54 8.45 11.98 11.00
CA VAL A 54 7.96 11.46 9.72
C VAL A 54 8.48 10.05 9.49
N VAL A 55 9.78 9.84 9.68
CA VAL A 55 10.39 8.51 9.54
C VAL A 55 9.85 7.54 10.58
N ALA A 56 9.68 7.98 11.82
CA ALA A 56 9.08 7.15 12.87
C ALA A 56 7.64 6.71 12.51
N ARG A 57 6.83 7.62 11.94
CA ARG A 57 5.47 7.30 11.47
C ARG A 57 5.48 6.32 10.30
N MET A 58 6.37 6.51 9.32
CA MET A 58 6.52 5.58 8.20
C MET A 58 6.94 4.19 8.66
N MET A 59 7.85 4.08 9.62
CA MET A 59 8.25 2.79 10.19
C MET A 59 7.12 2.11 10.93
N SER A 60 6.35 2.83 11.75
CA SER A 60 5.18 2.27 12.44
C SER A 60 4.11 1.80 11.46
N PHE A 61 3.86 2.56 10.38
CA PHE A 61 2.97 2.14 9.31
C PHE A 61 3.50 0.88 8.60
N GLY A 62 4.81 0.82 8.31
CA GLY A 62 5.44 -0.36 7.74
C GLY A 62 5.31 -1.60 8.64
N ALA A 63 5.42 -1.43 9.96
CA ALA A 63 5.20 -2.51 10.92
C ALA A 63 3.77 -3.04 10.86
N PHE A 64 2.79 -2.14 10.77
CA PHE A 64 1.38 -2.51 10.62
C PHE A 64 1.13 -3.24 9.29
N ALA A 65 1.55 -2.64 8.17
CA ALA A 65 1.34 -3.19 6.84
C ALA A 65 2.06 -4.54 6.61
N ALA A 66 3.21 -4.77 7.24
CA ALA A 66 3.91 -6.06 7.15
C ALA A 66 3.27 -7.16 8.02
N GLY A 67 2.54 -6.79 9.08
CA GLY A 67 1.87 -7.72 9.98
C GLY A 67 0.41 -8.00 9.64
N SER A 68 -0.16 -7.28 8.66
CA SER A 68 -1.56 -7.40 8.27
C SER A 68 -1.67 -7.74 6.79
N ASP A 69 -2.17 -8.93 6.47
CA ASP A 69 -2.54 -9.30 5.11
C ASP A 69 -4.00 -8.89 4.89
N ALA A 70 -4.20 -7.69 4.32
CA ALA A 70 -5.50 -7.08 4.15
C ALA A 70 -5.98 -7.23 2.70
N SER A 71 -6.35 -8.46 2.31
CA SER A 71 -7.13 -8.71 1.09
C SER A 71 -8.58 -8.31 1.32
N PHE A 72 -9.25 -7.70 0.34
CA PHE A 72 -10.63 -7.22 0.46
C PHE A 72 -11.59 -8.04 -0.41
N PRO A 73 -11.95 -9.28 -0.04
CA PRO A 73 -12.71 -10.18 -0.91
C PRO A 73 -14.10 -9.65 -1.31
N GLN A 74 -14.67 -8.73 -0.51
CA GLN A 74 -15.99 -8.15 -0.75
C GLN A 74 -15.96 -6.87 -1.60
N TRP A 75 -14.80 -6.50 -2.16
CA TRP A 75 -14.66 -5.26 -2.94
C TRP A 75 -15.66 -5.18 -4.10
N ARG A 76 -15.98 -6.31 -4.74
CA ARG A 76 -16.92 -6.37 -5.86
C ARG A 76 -18.34 -6.02 -5.43
N THR A 77 -18.81 -6.58 -4.31
CA THR A 77 -20.14 -6.28 -3.75
C THR A 77 -20.27 -4.80 -3.40
N ALA A 78 -19.21 -4.20 -2.84
CA ALA A 78 -19.18 -2.77 -2.57
C ALA A 78 -19.21 -1.96 -3.87
N ALA A 79 -18.39 -2.32 -4.86
CA ALA A 79 -18.33 -1.64 -6.15
C ALA A 79 -19.68 -1.64 -6.89
N GLU A 80 -20.35 -2.80 -6.94
CA GLU A 80 -21.69 -2.95 -7.51
C GLU A 80 -22.74 -2.14 -6.75
N ARG A 81 -22.72 -2.16 -5.42
CA ARG A 81 -23.65 -1.39 -4.56
C ARG A 81 -23.57 0.12 -4.83
N PHE A 82 -22.38 0.63 -5.09
CA PHE A 82 -22.15 2.06 -5.34
C PHE A 82 -22.09 2.44 -6.82
N GLY A 83 -22.24 1.47 -7.74
CA GLY A 83 -22.19 1.71 -9.19
C GLY A 83 -20.83 2.20 -9.67
N VAL A 84 -19.74 1.85 -8.98
CA VAL A 84 -18.37 2.28 -9.32
C VAL A 84 -17.60 1.14 -9.94
N THR A 85 -16.76 1.44 -10.93
CA THR A 85 -15.81 0.46 -11.49
C THR A 85 -14.41 0.80 -10.97
N PRO A 86 -13.86 0.02 -10.02
CA PRO A 86 -12.54 0.29 -9.47
C PRO A 86 -11.47 0.02 -10.52
N ARG A 87 -10.48 0.92 -10.58
CA ARG A 87 -9.32 0.81 -11.46
C ARG A 87 -8.28 -0.14 -10.84
N SER A 88 -7.63 -0.95 -11.66
CA SER A 88 -6.50 -1.78 -11.23
C SER A 88 -5.28 -0.93 -10.89
N VAL A 89 -4.41 -1.44 -10.02
CA VAL A 89 -3.17 -0.75 -9.62
C VAL A 89 -2.24 -0.58 -10.83
N GLU A 90 -2.19 -1.57 -11.71
CA GLU A 90 -1.40 -1.56 -12.95
C GLU A 90 -1.86 -0.45 -13.89
N ALA A 91 -3.18 -0.33 -14.12
CA ALA A 91 -3.74 0.71 -14.98
C ALA A 91 -3.50 2.11 -14.39
N PHE A 92 -3.62 2.25 -13.06
CA PHE A 92 -3.32 3.51 -12.38
C PHE A 92 -1.84 3.90 -12.53
N ILE A 93 -0.91 2.97 -12.31
CA ILE A 93 0.52 3.25 -12.41
C ILE A 93 0.91 3.61 -13.85
N ALA A 94 0.39 2.88 -14.85
CA ALA A 94 0.63 3.17 -16.26
C ALA A 94 0.15 4.58 -16.65
N GLU A 95 -1.05 4.99 -16.22
CA GLU A 95 -1.58 6.34 -16.49
C GLU A 95 -0.79 7.43 -15.76
N ARG A 96 -0.41 7.20 -14.50
CA ARG A 96 0.20 8.22 -13.65
C ARG A 96 1.69 8.42 -13.89
N PHE A 97 2.39 7.35 -14.25
CA PHE A 97 3.86 7.29 -14.34
C PHE A 97 4.38 6.76 -15.68
N GLY A 98 3.57 6.10 -16.50
CA GLY A 98 3.98 5.54 -17.80
C GLY A 98 4.08 6.57 -18.94
N GLY A 99 4.01 7.86 -18.63
CA GLY A 99 4.16 8.96 -19.59
C GLY A 99 5.55 9.60 -19.53
N THR A 100 6.54 8.92 -20.12
CA THR A 100 7.78 9.51 -20.66
C THR A 100 8.18 8.74 -21.90
#